data_AF-A0A5T9YLR5-F1
#
_entry.id   AF-A0A5T9YLR5-F1
#
_cell.length_a   1.000
_cell.length_b   1.000
_cell.length_c   1.000
_cell.angle_alpha   90.00
_cell.angle_beta   90.00
_cell.angle_gamma   90.00
#
_symmetry.space_group_name_H-M   'P 1'
#
loop_
_entity.id
_entity.type
_entity.pdbx_description
1 polymer ?
#
loop_
_entity_poly.entity_id
_entity_poly.type
_entity_poly.pdbx_seq_one_letter_code
_entity_poly.pdbx_strand_id
1 'polypeptide(L)'
;ENPRKKTSVDERTPLRDAVNMLVSKKHLMYPEAYAMIHQRFNVESIEELEASQIPLAVEYIHRVVLEGEFIGKQEKKTNDLSAKEANSLVWLWDYANRSQALFRELYPAMRQIQSNYSGKCYDYGHEFSYIIGIARDVLINHTRDVDINEPDGPTNLSAWMRLKDKELPPSLHRY
;
A
#
# COMPACT_ATOMS: atom_id res chain seq x y z
N GLU A 1 40.51 -23.40 -11.82
CA GLU A 1 40.08 -22.00 -11.56
C GLU A 1 39.64 -21.39 -12.86
N ASN A 2 38.44 -20.78 -12.92
CA ASN A 2 37.99 -20.08 -14.11
C ASN A 2 38.26 -18.57 -13.88
N PRO A 3 39.26 -17.95 -14.51
CA PRO A 3 39.53 -16.55 -14.28
C PRO A 3 38.35 -15.76 -14.86
N ARG A 4 37.52 -15.17 -13.98
CA ARG A 4 36.48 -14.22 -14.40
C ARG A 4 37.18 -13.16 -15.25
N LYS A 5 36.89 -13.14 -16.56
CA LYS A 5 37.44 -12.15 -17.48
C LYS A 5 36.92 -10.79 -17.04
N LYS A 6 37.78 -10.01 -16.37
CA LYS A 6 37.50 -8.61 -16.07
C LYS A 6 37.33 -7.88 -17.40
N THR A 7 36.24 -7.12 -17.54
CA THR A 7 36.02 -6.27 -18.71
C THR A 7 37.09 -5.18 -18.79
N SER A 8 37.39 -4.69 -19.99
CA SER A 8 38.33 -3.58 -20.19
C SER A 8 37.67 -2.24 -19.82
N VAL A 9 38.49 -1.21 -19.59
CA VAL A 9 37.99 0.16 -19.40
C VAL A 9 37.20 0.63 -20.61
N ASP A 10 37.69 0.34 -21.82
CA ASP A 10 37.06 0.75 -23.08
C ASP A 10 35.68 0.12 -23.28
N GLU A 11 35.53 -1.15 -22.89
CA GLU A 11 34.26 -1.87 -22.97
C GLU A 11 33.20 -1.27 -22.05
N ARG A 12 33.62 -0.67 -20.92
CA ARG A 12 32.74 -0.05 -19.93
C ARG A 12 32.46 1.43 -20.16
N THR A 13 33.12 2.07 -21.14
CA THR A 13 32.90 3.48 -21.47
C THR A 13 31.43 3.82 -21.72
N PRO A 14 30.67 3.04 -22.52
CA PRO A 14 29.25 3.33 -22.74
C PRO A 14 28.40 3.31 -21.46
N LEU A 15 28.75 2.45 -20.49
CA LEU A 15 28.08 2.38 -19.20
C LEU A 15 28.38 3.62 -18.34
N ARG A 16 29.63 4.10 -18.37
CA ARG A 16 30.02 5.34 -17.67
C ARG A 16 29.29 6.55 -18.26
N ASP A 17 29.13 6.60 -19.58
CA ASP A 17 28.39 7.67 -20.25
C ASP A 17 26.91 7.64 -19.90
N ALA A 18 26.30 6.45 -19.85
CA ALA A 18 24.93 6.28 -19.38
C ALA A 18 24.74 6.75 -17.93
N VAL A 19 25.69 6.45 -17.04
CA VAL A 19 25.69 6.92 -15.64
C VAL A 19 25.84 8.44 -15.57
N ASN A 20 26.73 9.05 -16.35
CA ASN A 20 26.86 10.51 -16.45
C ASN A 20 25.52 11.16 -16.88
N MET A 21 24.86 10.57 -17.87
CA MET A 21 23.53 11.02 -18.28
C MET A 21 22.51 10.91 -17.15
N LEU A 22 22.50 9.81 -16.41
CA LEU A 22 21.61 9.60 -15.27
C LEU A 22 21.81 10.64 -14.17
N VAL A 23 23.06 10.86 -13.74
CA VAL A 23 23.43 11.87 -12.74
C VAL A 23 22.97 13.26 -13.18
N SER A 24 23.24 13.64 -14.44
CA SER A 24 22.87 14.96 -14.96
C SER A 24 21.35 15.18 -15.06
N LYS A 25 20.60 14.16 -15.51
CA LYS A 25 19.16 14.27 -15.78
C LYS A 25 18.27 14.07 -14.55
N LYS A 26 18.70 13.26 -13.58
CA LYS A 26 17.93 12.93 -12.37
C LYS A 26 18.47 13.58 -11.10
N HIS A 27 19.56 14.34 -11.19
CA HIS A 27 20.23 14.97 -10.04
C HIS A 27 20.65 13.97 -8.95
N LEU A 28 20.94 12.72 -9.34
CA LEU A 28 21.46 11.68 -8.46
C LEU A 28 22.96 11.87 -8.23
N MET A 29 23.46 11.42 -7.09
CA MET A 29 24.90 11.36 -6.84
C MET A 29 25.51 10.13 -7.55
N TYR A 30 26.76 10.22 -8.00
CA TYR A 30 27.46 9.10 -8.64
C TYR A 30 27.39 7.78 -7.86
N PRO A 31 27.60 7.74 -6.52
CA PRO A 31 27.46 6.52 -5.74
C PRO A 31 26.06 5.89 -5.83
N GLU A 32 25.00 6.70 -5.90
CA GLU A 32 23.62 6.23 -6.00
C GLU A 32 23.37 5.59 -7.36
N ALA A 33 23.87 6.22 -8.44
CA ALA A 33 23.77 5.68 -9.80
C ALA A 33 24.50 4.34 -9.95
N TYR A 34 25.68 4.19 -9.34
CA TYR A 34 26.41 2.91 -9.34
C TYR A 34 25.74 1.85 -8.46
N ALA A 35 25.18 2.24 -7.30
CA ALA A 35 24.47 1.33 -6.42
C ALA A 35 23.29 0.64 -7.13
N MET A 36 22.60 1.34 -8.02
CA MET A 36 21.53 0.75 -8.85
C MET A 36 22.04 -0.37 -9.75
N ILE A 37 23.22 -0.19 -10.37
CA ILE A 37 23.84 -1.21 -11.22
C ILE A 37 24.29 -2.39 -10.37
N HIS A 38 24.92 -2.11 -9.22
CA HIS A 38 25.38 -3.14 -8.27
C HIS A 38 24.23 -4.02 -7.80
N GLN A 39 23.12 -3.41 -7.39
CA GLN A 39 21.92 -4.13 -6.96
C GLN A 39 21.29 -4.93 -8.10
N ARG A 40 21.20 -4.35 -9.31
CA ARG A 40 20.54 -5.00 -10.45
C ARG A 40 21.30 -6.22 -10.97
N PHE A 41 22.62 -6.15 -11.00
CA PHE A 41 23.49 -7.18 -11.57
C PHE A 41 24.17 -8.04 -10.51
N ASN A 42 23.91 -7.78 -9.23
CA ASN A 42 24.48 -8.48 -8.08
C ASN A 42 26.03 -8.52 -8.13
N VAL A 43 26.62 -7.34 -8.30
CA VAL A 43 28.07 -7.11 -8.34
C VAL A 43 28.44 -6.03 -7.32
N GLU A 44 29.66 -6.07 -6.79
CA GLU A 44 30.15 -5.03 -5.87
C GLU A 44 30.76 -3.84 -6.62
N SER A 45 31.17 -4.06 -7.87
CA SER A 45 31.71 -3.05 -8.77
C SER A 45 31.33 -3.36 -10.21
N ILE A 46 31.14 -2.32 -11.02
CA ILE A 46 30.94 -2.44 -12.48
C ILE A 46 32.11 -3.16 -13.18
N GLU A 47 33.27 -3.27 -12.53
CA GLU A 47 34.42 -3.99 -13.05
C GLU A 47 34.23 -5.51 -13.11
N GLU A 48 33.29 -6.02 -12.32
CA GLU A 48 32.95 -7.43 -12.22
C GLU A 48 31.90 -7.87 -13.25
N LEU A 49 31.33 -6.91 -13.99
CA LEU A 49 30.37 -7.20 -15.04
C LEU A 49 31.05 -7.96 -16.18
N GLU A 50 30.40 -9.02 -16.63
CA GLU A 50 30.78 -9.73 -17.85
C GLU A 50 30.52 -8.85 -19.09
N ALA A 51 31.27 -9.07 -20.16
CA ALA A 51 31.11 -8.30 -21.41
C ALA A 51 29.67 -8.37 -21.97
N SER A 52 28.98 -9.50 -21.77
CA SER A 52 27.57 -9.71 -22.13
C SER A 52 26.59 -8.88 -21.29
N GLN A 53 26.97 -8.50 -20.07
CA GLN A 53 26.14 -7.73 -19.15
C GLN A 53 26.26 -6.22 -19.36
N ILE A 54 27.34 -5.73 -19.99
CA ILE A 54 27.54 -4.30 -20.22
C ILE A 54 26.40 -3.67 -21.04
N PRO A 55 25.97 -4.23 -22.19
CA PRO A 55 24.85 -3.67 -22.94
C PRO A 55 23.54 -3.65 -22.14
N LEU A 56 23.31 -4.70 -21.32
CA LEU A 56 22.12 -4.80 -20.46
C LEU A 56 22.13 -3.73 -19.37
N ALA A 57 23.30 -3.43 -18.80
CA ALA A 57 23.46 -2.39 -17.79
C ALA A 57 23.25 -0.99 -18.38
N VAL A 58 23.74 -0.75 -19.60
CA VAL A 58 23.49 0.50 -20.34
C VAL A 58 22.00 0.68 -20.61
N GLU A 59 21.33 -0.35 -21.15
CA GLU A 59 19.89 -0.32 -21.39
C GLU A 59 19.09 -0.05 -20.11
N TYR A 60 19.45 -0.73 -19.01
CA TYR A 60 18.84 -0.52 -17.70
C TYR A 60 18.94 0.94 -17.26
N ILE A 61 20.13 1.54 -17.34
CA ILE A 61 20.33 2.95 -16.96
C ILE A 61 19.58 3.89 -17.89
N HIS A 62 19.55 3.64 -19.20
CA HIS A 62 18.76 4.45 -20.13
C HIS A 62 17.27 4.38 -19.81
N ARG A 63 16.75 3.20 -19.45
CA ARG A 63 15.36 3.02 -19.02
C ARG A 63 15.06 3.83 -17.78
N VAL A 64 15.94 3.80 -16.78
CA VAL A 64 15.85 4.61 -15.56
C VAL A 64 15.85 6.11 -15.87
N VAL A 65 16.65 6.56 -16.84
CA VAL A 65 16.65 7.96 -17.27
C VAL A 65 15.30 8.37 -17.87
N LEU A 66 14.70 7.50 -18.68
CA LEU A 66 13.41 7.75 -19.34
C LEU A 66 12.21 7.63 -18.39
N GLU A 67 12.25 6.70 -17.44
CA GLU A 67 11.20 6.52 -16.43
C GLU A 67 11.32 7.66 -15.39
N GLY A 68 10.41 8.64 -15.46
CA GLY A 68 10.28 9.73 -14.49
C GLY A 68 10.10 9.16 -13.08
N GLU A 69 10.94 9.61 -12.13
CA GLU A 69 11.02 9.14 -10.74
C GLU A 69 11.50 7.68 -10.57
N PHE A 70 12.81 7.45 -10.72
CA PHE A 70 13.44 6.31 -10.06
C PHE A 70 13.60 6.64 -8.57
N ILE A 71 12.47 6.64 -7.84
CA ILE A 71 12.52 6.32 -6.42
C ILE A 71 13.00 4.88 -6.40
N GLY A 72 14.25 4.68 -6.01
CA GLY A 72 14.80 3.34 -5.84
C GLY A 72 13.74 2.51 -5.13
N LYS A 73 13.31 1.41 -5.77
CA LYS A 73 12.56 0.37 -5.08
C LYS A 73 13.48 -0.19 -4.00
N GLN A 74 13.61 0.53 -2.87
CA GLN A 74 13.23 -0.14 -1.66
C GLN A 74 11.84 -0.65 -1.97
N GLU A 75 11.72 -1.96 -2.14
CA GLU A 75 10.48 -2.61 -1.79
C GLU A 75 10.15 -2.07 -0.39
N LYS A 76 9.35 -1.00 -0.34
CA LYS A 76 8.29 -0.97 0.64
C LYS A 76 7.64 -2.31 0.38
N LYS A 77 7.96 -3.28 1.23
CA LYS A 77 6.97 -4.27 1.61
C LYS A 77 5.75 -3.41 1.89
N THR A 78 4.90 -3.29 0.90
CA THR A 78 3.55 -2.85 1.12
C THR A 78 3.11 -3.87 2.16
N ASN A 79 2.94 -3.42 3.40
CA ASN A 79 2.30 -4.22 4.43
C ASN A 79 0.83 -4.33 3.98
N ASP A 80 0.62 -5.00 2.84
CA ASP A 80 -0.66 -5.21 2.25
C ASP A 80 -1.36 -6.19 3.17
N LEU A 81 -2.53 -5.78 3.62
CA LEU A 81 -3.38 -6.62 4.44
C LEU A 81 -3.66 -7.90 3.64
N SER A 82 -3.45 -9.05 4.25
CA SER A 82 -3.99 -10.29 3.72
C SER A 82 -5.52 -10.19 3.62
N ALA A 83 -6.13 -11.01 2.75
CA ALA A 83 -7.58 -11.06 2.62
C ALA A 83 -8.30 -11.30 3.96
N LYS A 84 -7.67 -12.09 4.84
CA LYS A 84 -8.17 -12.38 6.19
C LYS A 84 -8.12 -11.17 7.13
N GLU A 85 -7.03 -10.43 7.13
CA GLU A 85 -6.89 -9.20 7.93
C GLU A 85 -7.84 -8.12 7.44
N ALA A 86 -7.91 -7.93 6.12
CA ALA A 86 -8.87 -7.03 5.49
C ALA A 86 -10.31 -7.39 5.86
N ASN A 87 -10.69 -8.66 5.77
CA ASN A 87 -12.03 -9.13 6.13
C ASN A 87 -12.36 -8.81 7.60
N SER A 88 -11.41 -9.02 8.51
CA SER A 88 -11.60 -8.74 9.95
C SER A 88 -11.83 -7.25 10.22
N LEU A 89 -11.10 -6.37 9.53
CA LEU A 89 -11.26 -4.91 9.68
C LEU A 89 -12.58 -4.41 9.06
N VAL A 90 -12.96 -4.93 7.90
CA VAL A 90 -14.27 -4.63 7.28
C VAL A 90 -15.41 -5.08 8.19
N TRP A 91 -15.26 -6.23 8.85
CA TRP A 91 -16.26 -6.72 9.77
C TRP A 91 -16.41 -5.83 11.00
N LEU A 92 -15.28 -5.38 11.57
CA LEU A 92 -15.27 -4.45 12.69
C LEU A 92 -15.92 -3.10 12.32
N TRP A 93 -15.63 -2.59 11.12
CA TRP A 93 -16.25 -1.37 10.61
C TRP A 93 -17.78 -1.51 10.46
N ASP A 94 -18.26 -2.63 9.93
CA ASP A 94 -19.70 -2.90 9.82
C ASP A 94 -20.36 -2.98 11.20
N TYR A 95 -19.70 -3.63 12.16
CA TYR A 95 -20.17 -3.72 13.54
C TYR A 95 -20.24 -2.35 14.21
N ALA A 96 -19.22 -1.50 14.02
CA ALA A 96 -19.21 -0.13 14.56
C ALA A 96 -20.38 0.70 14.02
N ASN A 97 -20.70 0.61 12.73
CA ASN A 97 -21.85 1.29 12.16
C ASN A 97 -23.18 0.78 12.74
N ARG A 98 -23.35 -0.53 12.89
CA ARG A 98 -24.56 -1.12 13.50
C ARG A 98 -24.72 -0.69 14.95
N SER A 99 -23.63 -0.70 15.71
CA SER A 99 -23.61 -0.26 17.11
C SER A 99 -23.97 1.22 17.23
N GLN A 100 -23.42 2.07 16.37
CA GLN A 100 -23.80 3.48 16.30
C GLN A 100 -25.31 3.65 16.04
N ALA A 101 -25.87 2.94 15.06
CA ALA A 101 -27.29 3.02 14.74
C ALA A 101 -28.15 2.63 15.96
N LEU A 102 -27.77 1.56 16.66
CA LEU A 102 -28.43 1.14 17.90
C LEU A 102 -28.37 2.23 18.98
N PHE A 103 -27.23 2.89 19.18
CA PHE A 103 -27.12 3.98 20.16
C PHE A 103 -27.99 5.19 19.82
N ARG A 104 -28.13 5.53 18.53
CA ARG A 104 -29.09 6.55 18.07
C ARG A 104 -30.53 6.16 18.39
N GLU A 105 -30.89 4.91 18.16
CA GLU A 105 -32.24 4.39 18.44
C GLU A 105 -32.54 4.33 19.95
N LEU A 106 -31.55 4.00 20.78
CA LEU A 106 -31.70 3.92 22.24
C LEU A 106 -31.75 5.29 22.92
N TYR A 107 -31.12 6.31 22.34
CA TYR A 107 -30.99 7.62 22.96
C TYR A 107 -32.33 8.24 23.42
N PRO A 108 -33.40 8.29 22.61
CA PRO A 108 -34.68 8.86 23.03
C PRO A 108 -35.28 8.15 24.26
N ALA A 109 -35.24 6.82 24.29
CA ALA A 109 -35.75 6.02 25.40
C ALA A 109 -34.93 6.25 26.69
N MET A 110 -33.60 6.25 26.57
CA MET A 110 -32.70 6.52 27.69
C MET A 110 -32.87 7.93 28.26
N ARG A 111 -33.12 8.91 27.39
CA ARG A 111 -33.44 10.28 27.78
C ARG A 111 -34.79 10.37 28.49
N GLN A 112 -35.82 9.66 28.00
CA GLN A 112 -37.16 9.68 28.57
C GLN A 112 -37.19 9.16 30.01
N ILE A 113 -36.44 8.10 30.31
CA ILE A 113 -36.34 7.54 31.67
C ILE A 113 -35.31 8.27 32.55
N GLN A 114 -34.76 9.41 32.08
CA GLN A 114 -33.71 10.17 32.77
C GLN A 114 -32.50 9.32 33.18
N SER A 115 -32.13 8.35 32.33
CA SER A 115 -30.99 7.48 32.58
C SER A 115 -29.69 8.27 32.49
N ASN A 116 -28.76 8.00 33.40
CA ASN A 116 -27.38 8.50 33.33
C ASN A 116 -26.61 7.97 32.11
N TYR A 117 -27.15 6.98 31.38
CA TYR A 117 -26.59 6.51 30.12
C TYR A 117 -27.03 7.33 28.90
N SER A 118 -28.00 8.22 29.03
CA SER A 118 -28.53 9.02 27.90
C SER A 118 -27.44 9.82 27.17
N GLY A 119 -26.51 10.44 27.90
CA GLY A 119 -25.35 11.13 27.31
C GLY A 119 -24.49 10.18 26.47
N LYS A 120 -24.10 9.03 27.03
CA LYS A 120 -23.29 8.03 26.29
C LYS A 120 -23.98 7.51 25.03
N CYS A 121 -25.29 7.31 25.07
CA CYS A 121 -26.05 6.92 23.88
C CYS A 121 -26.04 8.02 22.81
N TYR A 122 -26.12 9.28 23.21
CA TYR A 122 -25.99 10.41 22.29
C TYR A 122 -24.61 10.44 21.63
N ASP A 123 -23.55 10.39 22.45
CA ASP A 123 -22.16 10.49 21.98
C ASP A 123 -21.85 9.36 21.00
N TYR A 124 -22.15 8.12 21.39
CA TYR A 124 -21.89 6.94 20.56
C TYR A 124 -22.77 6.90 19.30
N GLY A 125 -23.98 7.43 19.40
CA GLY A 125 -24.89 7.57 18.28
C GLY A 125 -24.42 8.62 17.26
N HIS A 126 -23.96 9.79 17.70
CA HIS A 126 -23.74 10.92 16.80
C HIS A 126 -22.27 11.21 16.51
N GLU A 127 -21.41 11.19 17.52
CA GLU A 127 -20.03 11.67 17.40
C GLU A 127 -19.11 10.67 16.69
N PHE A 128 -19.34 9.37 16.85
CA PHE A 128 -18.53 8.34 16.18
C PHE A 128 -18.68 8.29 14.66
N SER A 129 -19.66 9.01 14.08
CA SER A 129 -19.93 8.99 12.64
C SER A 129 -18.74 9.47 11.83
N TYR A 130 -17.99 10.44 12.38
CA TYR A 130 -16.81 11.00 11.75
C TYR A 130 -15.68 9.98 11.64
N ILE A 131 -15.32 9.33 12.76
CA ILE A 131 -14.23 8.35 12.81
C ILE A 131 -14.56 7.10 11.99
N ILE A 132 -15.82 6.63 12.04
CA ILE A 132 -16.28 5.51 11.21
C ILE A 132 -16.18 5.84 9.72
N GLY A 133 -16.44 7.09 9.33
CA GLY A 133 -16.26 7.59 7.98
C GLY A 133 -14.79 7.55 7.52
N ILE A 134 -13.86 8.03 8.37
CA ILE A 134 -12.42 7.97 8.09
C ILE A 134 -11.96 6.51 7.94
N ALA A 135 -12.39 5.63 8.85
CA ALA A 135 -12.04 4.22 8.82
C ALA A 135 -12.51 3.56 7.51
N ARG A 136 -13.71 3.91 7.02
CA ARG A 136 -14.20 3.44 5.71
C ARG A 136 -13.24 3.80 4.58
N ASP A 137 -12.83 5.06 4.51
CA ASP A 137 -12.00 5.55 3.42
C ASP A 137 -10.61 4.90 3.43
N VAL A 138 -10.05 4.67 4.62
CA VAL A 138 -8.82 3.87 4.81
C VAL A 138 -9.02 2.44 4.32
N LEU A 139 -10.13 1.79 4.68
CA LEU A 139 -10.42 0.41 4.26
C LEU A 139 -10.60 0.31 2.76
N ILE A 140 -11.34 1.22 2.12
CA ILE A 140 -11.49 1.23 0.66
C ILE A 140 -10.12 1.29 -0.04
N ASN A 141 -9.23 2.16 0.44
CA ASN A 141 -7.91 2.31 -0.14
C ASN A 141 -7.03 1.07 0.02
N HIS A 142 -7.04 0.43 1.19
CA HIS A 142 -6.16 -0.71 1.50
C HIS A 142 -6.75 -2.06 1.09
N THR A 143 -8.01 -2.13 0.68
CA THR A 143 -8.67 -3.38 0.26
C THR A 143 -9.03 -3.42 -1.21
N ARG A 144 -8.58 -2.44 -2.01
CA ARG A 144 -8.88 -2.34 -3.44
C ARG A 144 -8.45 -3.58 -4.23
N ASP A 145 -7.30 -4.14 -3.90
CA ASP A 145 -6.65 -5.24 -4.63
C ASP A 145 -6.74 -6.57 -3.87
N VAL A 146 -7.52 -6.63 -2.78
CA VAL A 146 -7.72 -7.83 -1.98
C VAL A 146 -8.75 -8.76 -2.66
N ASP A 147 -8.38 -10.02 -2.89
CA ASP A 147 -9.34 -11.03 -3.31
C ASP A 147 -10.26 -11.46 -2.16
N ILE A 148 -11.52 -11.05 -2.25
CA ILE A 148 -12.58 -11.34 -1.28
C ILE A 148 -13.08 -12.79 -1.34
N ASN A 149 -12.64 -13.59 -2.32
CA ASN A 149 -12.99 -15.01 -2.47
C ASN A 149 -11.88 -15.97 -1.97
N GLU A 150 -10.70 -15.45 -1.61
CA GLU A 150 -9.65 -16.16 -0.87
C GLU A 150 -9.57 -15.91 0.66
N PRO A 151 -10.63 -15.51 1.38
CA PRO A 151 -10.54 -15.36 2.81
C PRO A 151 -10.45 -16.75 3.45
N ASP A 152 -9.32 -17.03 4.09
CA ASP A 152 -9.15 -18.16 5.00
C ASP A 152 -10.04 -17.96 6.25
N GLY A 153 -11.35 -18.18 6.09
CA GLY A 153 -12.36 -18.08 7.16
C GLY A 153 -13.74 -17.53 6.75
N PRO A 154 -14.68 -17.41 7.70
CA PRO A 154 -16.01 -16.86 7.46
C PRO A 154 -15.93 -15.40 6.99
N THR A 155 -16.65 -15.09 5.91
CA THR A 155 -16.59 -13.78 5.24
C THR A 155 -17.93 -13.10 5.24
N ASN A 156 -17.96 -11.87 5.75
CA ASN A 156 -19.17 -11.07 5.73
C ASN A 156 -19.28 -10.32 4.40
N LEU A 157 -19.68 -11.03 3.36
CA LEU A 157 -19.85 -10.48 2.01
C LEU A 157 -20.76 -9.24 2.01
N SER A 158 -21.77 -9.21 2.88
CA SER A 158 -22.67 -8.06 3.01
C SER A 158 -21.96 -6.79 3.51
N ALA A 159 -20.98 -6.93 4.42
CA ALA A 159 -20.17 -5.80 4.88
C ALA A 159 -19.24 -5.28 3.78
N TRP A 160 -18.67 -6.19 2.99
CA TRP A 160 -17.87 -5.86 1.81
C TRP A 160 -18.66 -5.11 0.74
N MET A 161 -19.90 -5.55 0.45
CA MET A 161 -20.79 -4.84 -0.47
C MET A 161 -21.07 -3.42 0.05
N ARG A 162 -21.48 -3.28 1.32
CA ARG A 162 -21.73 -1.96 1.92
C ARG A 162 -20.52 -1.04 1.90
N LEU A 163 -19.33 -1.58 2.15
CA LEU A 163 -18.08 -0.82 2.07
C LEU A 163 -17.86 -0.27 0.66
N LYS A 164 -18.01 -1.11 -0.37
CA LYS A 164 -17.81 -0.74 -1.79
C LYS A 164 -18.87 0.24 -2.28
N ASP A 165 -20.13 0.01 -1.92
CA ASP A 165 -21.27 0.82 -2.33
C ASP A 165 -21.41 2.11 -1.49
N LYS A 166 -20.54 2.29 -0.49
CA LYS A 166 -20.55 3.39 0.48
C LYS A 166 -21.86 3.50 1.25
N GLU A 167 -22.57 2.38 1.38
CA GLU A 167 -23.83 2.30 2.09
C GLU A 167 -23.61 2.15 3.59
N LEU A 168 -24.48 2.77 4.38
CA LEU A 168 -24.57 2.48 5.80
C LEU A 168 -25.34 1.17 5.99
N PRO A 169 -24.99 0.32 6.97
CA PRO A 169 -25.81 -0.81 7.29
C PRO A 169 -27.23 -0.36 7.62
N PRO A 170 -28.25 -1.06 7.11
CA PRO A 170 -29.63 -0.72 7.39
C PRO A 170 -29.84 -0.70 8.91
N SER A 171 -30.65 0.26 9.39
CA SER A 171 -31.16 0.20 10.75
C SER A 171 -31.78 -1.18 10.96
N LEU A 172 -31.48 -1.82 12.08
CA LEU A 172 -32.02 -3.15 12.40
C LEU A 172 -33.57 -3.11 12.49
N HIS A 173 -34.15 -1.91 12.61
CA HIS A 173 -35.58 -1.67 12.54
C HIS A 173 -35.99 -1.25 11.11
N ARG A 174 -36.34 -2.24 10.27
CA ARG A 174 -37.43 -2.09 9.31
C ARG A 174 -38.64 -2.78 9.91
N TYR A 175 -39.52 -2.01 10.54
CA TYR A 175 -40.90 -2.41 10.84
C TYR A 175 -41.82 -1.67 9.89
#